data_AF-A0A7V4AQE9-F1
#
_entry.id   AF-A0A7V4AQE9-F1
#
_cell.length_a   1.000
_cell.length_b   1.000
_cell.length_c   1.000
_cell.angle_alpha   90.00
_cell.angle_beta   90.00
_cell.angle_gamma   90.00
#
_symmetry.space_group_name_H-M   'P 1'
#
loop_
_entity.id
_entity.type
_entity.pdbx_description
1 polymer ?
#
loop_
_entity_poly.entity_id
_entity_poly.type
_entity_poly.pdbx_seq_one_letter_code
_entity_poly.pdbx_strand_id
1 'polypeptide(L)'
;MRPAARILLAAGALLCAAPAQAALTFLWPRNNSVVRESVNVAVDAASVPADAYVTFHLNDVFMVAVGTPGTVSGGRKAFVWLWDTREPVNLGAPNDPPRRPEDGQYQIRAQAVTGDGRVVDSGTVTVRLANRVTSVSPDTPVSLRYRYSVGAARRYAVRIGVTVSEMGGAPISSNQEIQTVSYTGLMSVADVRDADRALIRYRPSDTTLRRFGRLIRFFPGFEDGSLYELVDSRGNVLDSDLFSTAGIKADPSFGVDYRTSLPRVPVAAGGQWQGAFTFSLPAMGTAARLDADFALEGLEWAGGRECARIGSKFSGTADFQFRQVGQETQSGGGDFGPFGGAMGTAGGASRPARVNGTATDWFAFRTGDLVRREATIELDAFMDSGTVQAINEGLGLGTGVGEVPQPVNPYARGGERTGPSGPGEEEWALAEEYSETVRGVFGPGRTAATPTFEGTRVKLKIRISAKLIN
;
A
#
# COMPACT_ATOMS: atom_id res chain seq x y z
N MET A 1 -71.06 21.98 -69.60
CA MET A 1 -70.37 20.92 -68.83
C MET A 1 -70.08 21.48 -67.43
N ARG A 2 -70.46 20.73 -66.38
CA ARG A 2 -70.14 20.95 -64.94
C ARG A 2 -68.61 20.98 -64.70
N PRO A 3 -68.03 21.24 -63.50
CA PRO A 3 -68.61 21.44 -62.15
C PRO A 3 -68.02 22.63 -61.35
N ALA A 4 -68.73 23.23 -60.38
CA ALA A 4 -68.79 22.92 -58.93
C ALA A 4 -67.47 23.09 -58.16
N ALA A 5 -67.39 24.19 -57.40
CA ALA A 5 -66.35 24.44 -56.40
C ALA A 5 -66.53 23.49 -55.19
N ARG A 6 -65.46 22.77 -54.84
CA ARG A 6 -65.35 22.03 -53.58
C ARG A 6 -64.40 22.79 -52.66
N ILE A 7 -64.95 23.32 -51.57
CA ILE A 7 -64.20 23.78 -50.40
C ILE A 7 -63.74 22.53 -49.65
N LEU A 8 -62.42 22.32 -49.54
CA LEU A 8 -61.84 21.30 -48.69
C LEU A 8 -61.46 21.96 -47.36
N LEU A 9 -62.14 21.56 -46.27
CA LEU A 9 -61.72 21.81 -44.90
C LEU A 9 -60.42 21.04 -44.63
N ALA A 10 -59.33 21.75 -44.33
CA ALA A 10 -58.14 21.16 -43.74
C ALA A 10 -58.31 21.11 -42.21
N ALA A 11 -58.55 19.91 -41.67
CA ALA A 11 -58.49 19.66 -40.24
C ALA A 11 -57.03 19.64 -39.78
N GLY A 12 -56.68 20.58 -38.88
CA GLY A 12 -55.35 20.67 -38.28
C GLY A 12 -55.09 19.50 -37.33
N ALA A 13 -54.08 18.69 -37.64
CA ALA A 13 -53.49 17.76 -36.69
C ALA A 13 -52.57 18.55 -35.75
N LEU A 14 -53.00 18.77 -34.50
CA LEU A 14 -52.08 19.13 -33.42
C LEU A 14 -51.18 17.91 -33.13
N LEU A 15 -49.95 17.97 -33.63
CA LEU A 15 -48.85 17.14 -33.13
C LEU A 15 -48.49 17.65 -31.72
N CYS A 16 -48.95 16.94 -30.69
CA CYS A 16 -48.35 17.04 -29.36
C CYS A 16 -46.91 16.55 -29.45
N ALA A 17 -45.96 17.47 -29.59
CA ALA A 17 -44.55 17.17 -29.39
C ALA A 17 -44.37 16.75 -27.92
N ALA A 18 -44.03 15.48 -27.69
CA ALA A 18 -43.57 15.03 -26.39
C ALA A 18 -42.38 15.92 -25.98
N PRO A 19 -42.32 16.41 -24.73
CA PRO A 19 -41.18 17.19 -24.28
C PRO A 19 -39.93 16.33 -24.43
N ALA A 20 -38.94 16.82 -25.17
CA ALA A 20 -37.65 16.18 -25.26
C ALA A 20 -37.09 16.06 -23.84
N GLN A 21 -37.04 14.83 -23.31
CA GLN A 21 -36.43 14.53 -22.03
C GLN A 21 -35.01 15.10 -22.07
N ALA A 22 -34.68 16.01 -21.15
CA ALA A 22 -33.37 16.62 -21.11
C ALA A 22 -32.34 15.52 -20.83
N ALA A 23 -31.48 15.23 -21.80
CA ALA A 23 -30.49 14.17 -21.68
C ALA A 23 -29.54 14.42 -20.49
N LEU A 24 -29.19 13.34 -19.78
CA LEU A 24 -28.20 13.37 -18.70
C LEU A 24 -26.98 14.19 -19.07
N THR A 25 -26.65 15.15 -18.22
CA THR A 25 -25.55 16.09 -18.47
C THR A 25 -24.27 15.57 -17.84
N PHE A 26 -23.33 15.14 -18.66
CA PHE A 26 -21.95 14.86 -18.21
C PHE A 26 -21.21 16.17 -17.96
N LEU A 27 -20.71 16.34 -16.73
CA LEU A 27 -19.77 17.41 -16.41
C LEU A 27 -18.37 17.04 -16.91
N TRP A 28 -17.99 15.78 -16.68
CA TRP A 28 -16.68 15.21 -17.04
C TRP A 28 -16.81 13.69 -17.24
N PRO A 29 -15.98 13.06 -18.08
CA PRO A 29 -15.17 13.68 -19.13
C PRO A 29 -16.07 14.28 -20.23
N ARG A 30 -15.56 15.24 -21.01
CA ARG A 30 -16.26 15.75 -22.20
C ARG A 30 -16.25 14.70 -23.31
N ASN A 31 -17.26 14.70 -24.16
CA ASN A 31 -17.30 13.83 -25.33
C ASN A 31 -16.06 14.05 -26.22
N ASN A 32 -15.48 12.96 -26.71
CA ASN A 32 -14.23 12.85 -27.46
C ASN A 32 -12.97 13.35 -26.74
N SER A 33 -13.01 13.51 -25.41
CA SER A 33 -11.82 13.90 -24.66
C SER A 33 -10.80 12.75 -24.57
N VAL A 34 -9.53 13.13 -24.42
CA VAL A 34 -8.45 12.20 -24.11
C VAL A 34 -8.39 12.05 -22.60
N VAL A 35 -8.46 10.82 -22.13
CA VAL A 35 -8.44 10.50 -20.70
C VAL A 35 -7.24 9.61 -20.37
N ARG A 36 -6.74 9.76 -19.14
CA ARG A 36 -5.56 9.05 -18.65
C ARG A 36 -5.68 8.81 -17.17
N GLU A 37 -4.99 7.78 -16.70
CA GLU A 37 -4.77 7.49 -15.31
C GLU A 37 -6.05 7.29 -14.49
N SER A 38 -6.57 8.35 -13.90
CA SER A 38 -7.74 8.36 -13.06
C SER A 38 -8.69 9.43 -13.56
N VAL A 39 -9.92 9.03 -13.87
CA VAL A 39 -10.93 9.86 -14.53
C VAL A 39 -12.10 10.02 -13.59
N ASN A 40 -12.38 11.27 -13.21
CA ASN A 40 -13.63 11.60 -12.54
C ASN A 40 -14.75 11.63 -13.58
N VAL A 41 -15.51 10.55 -13.66
CA VAL A 41 -16.73 10.48 -14.45
C VAL A 41 -17.84 11.08 -13.60
N ALA A 42 -18.37 12.23 -14.01
CA ALA A 42 -19.28 13.04 -13.23
C ALA A 42 -20.52 13.42 -14.05
N VAL A 43 -21.69 13.08 -13.53
CA VAL A 43 -22.99 13.49 -14.07
C VAL A 43 -23.60 14.54 -13.14
N ASP A 44 -24.10 15.62 -13.72
CA ASP A 44 -24.72 16.70 -12.97
C ASP A 44 -25.97 16.21 -12.24
N ALA A 45 -26.01 16.42 -10.92
CA ALA A 45 -27.17 16.01 -10.12
C ALA A 45 -28.43 16.77 -10.54
N ALA A 46 -28.31 17.99 -11.10
CA ALA A 46 -29.46 18.75 -11.59
C ALA A 46 -30.13 18.12 -12.82
N SER A 47 -29.43 17.24 -13.54
CA SER A 47 -29.98 16.49 -14.69
C SER A 47 -30.60 15.14 -14.32
N VAL A 48 -30.55 14.75 -13.04
CA VAL A 48 -31.04 13.46 -12.54
C VAL A 48 -32.28 13.70 -11.68
N PRO A 49 -33.36 12.91 -11.85
CA PRO A 49 -34.53 13.00 -10.96
C PRO A 49 -34.16 12.78 -9.48
N ALA A 50 -34.83 13.48 -8.57
CA ALA A 50 -34.45 13.54 -7.14
C ALA A 50 -34.41 12.16 -6.44
N ASP A 51 -35.28 11.23 -6.83
CA ASP A 51 -35.38 9.89 -6.24
C ASP A 51 -34.66 8.81 -7.08
N ALA A 52 -33.81 9.22 -8.01
CA ALA A 52 -33.04 8.32 -8.87
C ALA A 52 -31.58 8.20 -8.43
N TYR A 53 -30.99 7.05 -8.70
CA TYR A 53 -29.55 6.81 -8.61
C TYR A 53 -28.94 6.71 -10.01
N VAL A 54 -27.62 6.84 -10.10
CA VAL A 54 -26.91 6.77 -11.39
C VAL A 54 -26.08 5.50 -11.48
N THR A 55 -26.27 4.71 -12.53
CA THR A 55 -25.37 3.60 -12.85
C THR A 55 -24.41 4.00 -13.96
N PHE A 56 -23.12 3.71 -13.77
CA PHE A 56 -22.08 3.94 -14.76
C PHE A 56 -21.66 2.62 -15.40
N HIS A 57 -21.46 2.68 -16.72
CA HIS A 57 -21.02 1.56 -17.54
C HIS A 57 -19.84 1.98 -18.42
N LEU A 58 -18.93 1.05 -18.67
CA LEU A 58 -17.80 1.20 -19.58
C LEU A 58 -17.91 0.13 -20.66
N ASN A 59 -18.07 0.52 -21.93
CA ASN A 59 -18.37 -0.39 -23.04
C ASN A 59 -19.49 -1.39 -22.71
N ASP A 60 -20.61 -0.86 -22.20
CA ASP A 60 -21.80 -1.61 -21.76
C ASP A 60 -21.60 -2.55 -20.54
N VAL A 61 -20.40 -2.59 -19.94
CA VAL A 61 -20.15 -3.32 -18.69
C VAL A 61 -20.45 -2.42 -17.49
N PHE A 62 -21.27 -2.92 -16.57
CA PHE A 62 -21.58 -2.23 -15.32
C PHE A 62 -20.32 -2.05 -14.45
N MET A 63 -20.08 -0.82 -14.02
CA MET A 63 -18.92 -0.46 -13.21
C MET A 63 -19.32 -0.14 -11.77
N VAL A 64 -20.28 0.77 -11.59
CA VAL A 64 -20.72 1.20 -10.26
C VAL A 64 -22.12 1.81 -10.32
N ALA A 65 -22.85 1.71 -9.20
CA ALA A 65 -24.08 2.45 -8.94
C ALA A 65 -23.82 3.49 -7.83
N VAL A 66 -24.20 4.73 -8.06
CA VAL A 66 -24.00 5.85 -7.13
C VAL A 66 -25.37 6.38 -6.72
N GLY A 67 -25.73 6.18 -5.45
CA GLY A 67 -27.02 6.58 -4.89
C GLY A 67 -27.07 7.99 -4.31
N THR A 68 -25.93 8.64 -4.09
CA THR A 68 -25.89 9.97 -3.48
C THR A 68 -24.88 10.87 -4.18
N PRO A 69 -25.27 12.09 -4.59
CA PRO A 69 -24.34 13.01 -5.23
C PRO A 69 -23.38 13.63 -4.21
N GLY A 70 -22.10 13.69 -4.59
CA GLY A 70 -21.05 14.40 -3.86
C GLY A 70 -20.92 15.86 -4.29
N THR A 71 -20.16 16.64 -3.53
CA THR A 71 -19.75 17.99 -3.97
C THR A 71 -18.48 17.88 -4.81
N VAL A 72 -18.47 18.46 -6.00
CA VAL A 72 -17.31 18.56 -6.89
C VAL A 72 -16.80 20.00 -7.00
N SER A 73 -15.64 20.18 -7.65
CA SER A 73 -15.00 21.50 -7.84
C SER A 73 -15.98 22.55 -8.38
N GLY A 74 -15.97 23.73 -7.76
CA GLY A 74 -16.91 24.82 -8.03
C GLY A 74 -18.25 24.70 -7.28
N GLY A 75 -18.34 23.84 -6.25
CA GLY A 75 -19.50 23.73 -5.37
C GLY A 75 -20.70 22.99 -5.96
N ARG A 76 -20.56 22.41 -7.16
CA ARG A 76 -21.65 21.69 -7.85
C ARG A 76 -21.87 20.31 -7.22
N LYS A 77 -23.10 19.82 -7.30
CA LYS A 77 -23.46 18.45 -6.89
C LYS A 77 -23.42 17.52 -8.09
N ALA A 78 -22.77 16.37 -7.94
CA ALA A 78 -22.65 15.39 -9.01
C ALA A 78 -22.59 13.96 -8.49
N PHE A 79 -23.12 13.03 -9.28
CA PHE A 79 -22.85 11.61 -9.11
C PHE A 79 -21.50 11.31 -9.74
N VAL A 80 -20.56 10.76 -8.95
CA VAL A 80 -19.16 10.62 -9.38
C VAL A 80 -18.73 9.17 -9.27
N TRP A 81 -18.18 8.67 -10.38
CA TRP A 81 -17.37 7.46 -10.42
C TRP A 81 -15.92 7.84 -10.69
N LEU A 82 -15.02 7.43 -9.80
CA LEU A 82 -13.57 7.54 -10.01
C LEU A 82 -13.09 6.30 -10.76
N TRP A 83 -12.91 6.43 -12.07
CA TRP A 83 -12.38 5.34 -12.88
C TRP A 83 -10.84 5.34 -12.84
N ASP A 84 -10.21 4.33 -12.22
CA ASP A 84 -8.78 4.05 -12.45
C ASP A 84 -8.64 3.25 -13.76
N THR A 85 -8.14 3.92 -14.80
CA THR A 85 -7.96 3.36 -16.15
C THR A 85 -6.91 2.25 -16.23
N ARG A 86 -6.23 1.95 -15.11
CA ARG A 86 -5.26 0.86 -15.02
C ARG A 86 -5.78 -0.35 -14.26
N GLU A 87 -6.88 -0.20 -13.53
CA GLU A 87 -7.48 -1.30 -12.79
C GLU A 87 -7.94 -2.38 -13.77
N PRO A 88 -7.66 -3.66 -13.51
CA PRO A 88 -8.19 -4.73 -14.34
C PRO A 88 -9.71 -4.76 -14.33
N VAL A 89 -10.33 -4.68 -15.50
CA VAL A 89 -11.78 -4.76 -15.67
C VAL A 89 -12.06 -5.87 -16.67
N ASN A 90 -13.12 -6.65 -16.45
CA ASN A 90 -13.60 -7.56 -17.48
C ASN A 90 -14.50 -6.81 -18.46
N LEU A 91 -13.94 -6.37 -19.58
CA LEU A 91 -14.67 -5.74 -20.68
C LEU A 91 -14.99 -6.72 -21.83
N GLY A 92 -14.59 -7.98 -21.67
CA GLY A 92 -14.78 -9.05 -22.65
C GLY A 92 -16.00 -9.91 -22.33
N ALA A 93 -15.90 -11.21 -22.63
CA ALA A 93 -16.94 -12.15 -22.25
C ALA A 93 -16.98 -12.33 -20.71
N PRO A 94 -18.13 -12.70 -20.11
CA PRO A 94 -18.26 -12.83 -18.65
C PRO A 94 -17.23 -13.75 -17.98
N ASN A 95 -16.69 -14.73 -18.71
CA ASN A 95 -15.71 -15.69 -18.23
C ASN A 95 -14.25 -15.30 -18.53
N ASP A 96 -14.02 -14.20 -19.25
CA ASP A 96 -12.67 -13.71 -19.49
C ASP A 96 -12.06 -13.18 -18.17
N PRO A 97 -10.78 -13.45 -17.92
CA PRO A 97 -10.12 -12.86 -16.76
C PRO A 97 -10.10 -11.34 -16.91
N PRO A 98 -10.34 -10.56 -15.82
CA PRO A 98 -10.19 -9.11 -15.86
C PRO A 98 -8.81 -8.71 -16.36
N ARG A 99 -8.76 -7.74 -17.29
CA ARG A 99 -7.51 -7.24 -17.87
C ARG A 99 -7.47 -5.72 -17.76
N ARG A 100 -6.26 -5.19 -17.73
CA ARG A 100 -6.08 -3.74 -17.81
C ARG A 100 -6.65 -3.24 -19.16
N PRO A 101 -7.48 -2.18 -19.17
CA PRO A 101 -7.94 -1.55 -20.40
C PRO A 101 -6.77 -1.10 -21.28
N GLU A 102 -6.80 -1.46 -22.57
CA GLU A 102 -5.82 -1.01 -23.55
C GLU A 102 -6.09 0.43 -24.02
N ASP A 103 -5.08 1.14 -24.51
CA ASP A 103 -5.30 2.45 -25.12
C ASP A 103 -6.20 2.33 -26.35
N GLY A 104 -7.18 3.24 -26.48
CA GLY A 104 -8.19 3.12 -27.52
C GLY A 104 -9.43 3.97 -27.24
N GLN A 105 -10.48 3.76 -28.03
CA GLN A 105 -11.78 4.39 -27.79
C GLN A 105 -12.61 3.58 -26.79
N TYR A 106 -13.24 4.28 -25.85
CA TYR A 106 -14.16 3.73 -24.88
C TYR A 106 -15.44 4.54 -24.84
N GLN A 107 -16.56 3.87 -24.61
CA GLN A 107 -17.84 4.51 -24.36
C GLN A 107 -18.17 4.43 -22.88
N ILE A 108 -18.41 5.59 -22.27
CA ILE A 108 -18.90 5.69 -20.91
C ILE A 108 -20.38 6.03 -20.99
N ARG A 109 -21.22 5.13 -20.48
CA ARG A 109 -22.67 5.34 -20.40
C ARG A 109 -23.07 5.56 -18.95
N ALA A 110 -23.88 6.58 -18.71
CA ALA A 110 -24.57 6.79 -17.44
C ALA A 110 -26.07 6.60 -17.67
N GLN A 111 -26.73 5.99 -16.71
CA GLN A 111 -28.18 5.80 -16.70
C GLN A 111 -28.73 6.28 -15.37
N ALA A 112 -29.78 7.10 -15.41
CA ALA A 112 -30.57 7.43 -14.23
C ALA A 112 -31.63 6.36 -14.05
N VAL A 113 -31.66 5.78 -12.86
CA VAL A 113 -32.52 4.65 -12.52
C VAL A 113 -33.33 5.01 -11.29
N THR A 114 -34.64 4.88 -11.37
CA THR A 114 -35.55 5.12 -10.25
C THR A 114 -35.47 4.00 -9.21
N GLY A 115 -35.99 4.24 -8.00
CA GLY A 115 -35.96 3.25 -6.92
C GLY A 115 -36.66 1.92 -7.21
N ASP A 116 -37.56 1.88 -8.20
CA ASP A 116 -38.21 0.66 -8.72
C ASP A 116 -37.38 -0.07 -9.80
N GLY A 117 -36.17 0.42 -10.12
CA GLY A 117 -35.24 -0.18 -11.07
C GLY A 117 -35.45 0.23 -12.52
N ARG A 118 -36.36 1.16 -12.82
CA ARG A 118 -36.60 1.63 -14.20
C ARG A 118 -35.57 2.68 -14.64
N VAL A 119 -34.99 2.49 -15.82
CA VAL A 119 -34.16 3.52 -16.46
C VAL A 119 -35.06 4.64 -16.97
N VAL A 120 -34.85 5.86 -16.47
CA VAL A 120 -35.65 7.05 -16.81
C VAL A 120 -34.92 8.04 -17.71
N ASP A 121 -33.60 7.99 -17.74
CA ASP A 121 -32.77 8.74 -18.68
C ASP A 121 -31.40 8.08 -18.86
N SER A 122 -30.71 8.40 -19.96
CA SER A 122 -29.36 7.90 -20.22
C SER A 122 -28.55 8.89 -21.04
N GLY A 123 -27.25 8.92 -20.79
CA GLY A 123 -26.29 9.69 -21.58
C GLY A 123 -25.07 8.84 -21.88
N THR A 124 -24.44 9.06 -23.03
CA THR A 124 -23.19 8.38 -23.41
C THR A 124 -22.17 9.41 -23.86
N VAL A 125 -20.93 9.25 -23.39
CA VAL A 125 -19.77 10.00 -23.88
C VAL A 125 -18.72 9.02 -24.38
N THR A 126 -18.11 9.35 -25.52
CA THR A 126 -16.96 8.62 -26.04
C THR A 126 -15.70 9.30 -25.55
N VAL A 127 -14.71 8.52 -25.14
CA VAL A 127 -13.40 9.02 -24.73
C VAL A 127 -12.29 8.21 -25.40
N ARG A 128 -11.11 8.82 -25.53
CA ARG A 128 -9.92 8.12 -25.96
C ARG A 128 -8.98 7.91 -24.79
N LEU A 129 -8.83 6.66 -24.35
CA LEU A 129 -7.84 6.28 -23.37
C LEU A 129 -6.44 6.34 -24.01
N ALA A 130 -5.52 7.06 -23.37
CA ALA A 130 -4.16 7.25 -23.88
C ALA A 130 -3.14 7.22 -22.74
N ASN A 131 -3.06 6.09 -22.02
CA ASN A 131 -2.13 5.88 -20.93
C ASN A 131 -0.68 5.74 -21.41
N ARG A 132 -0.43 5.21 -22.61
CA ARG A 132 0.93 5.05 -23.14
C ARG A 132 1.53 6.40 -23.51
N VAL A 133 2.84 6.55 -23.25
CA VAL A 133 3.61 7.70 -23.71
C VAL A 133 4.00 7.47 -25.17
N THR A 134 3.69 8.44 -26.03
CA THR A 134 4.00 8.39 -27.47
C THR A 134 5.02 9.44 -27.90
N SER A 135 5.49 10.28 -26.98
CA SER A 135 6.50 11.32 -27.26
C SER A 135 7.92 10.77 -27.39
N VAL A 136 8.12 9.52 -26.96
CA VAL A 136 9.37 8.76 -27.06
C VAL A 136 9.00 7.37 -27.59
N SER A 137 9.74 6.87 -28.58
CA SER A 137 9.54 5.51 -29.08
C SER A 137 9.90 4.49 -27.99
N PRO A 138 9.14 3.39 -27.81
CA PRO A 138 9.47 2.32 -26.87
C PRO A 138 10.89 1.75 -27.04
N ASP A 139 11.40 1.76 -28.28
CA ASP A 139 12.73 1.25 -28.63
C ASP A 139 13.86 2.24 -28.34
N THR A 140 13.52 3.50 -27.99
CA THR A 140 14.53 4.51 -27.65
C THR A 140 14.98 4.32 -26.20
N PRO A 141 16.27 4.05 -25.93
CA PRO A 141 16.75 3.95 -24.57
C PRO A 141 16.55 5.26 -23.80
N VAL A 142 15.95 5.20 -22.62
CA VAL A 142 15.74 6.34 -21.73
C VAL A 142 16.75 6.29 -20.58
N SER A 143 17.33 7.45 -20.26
CA SER A 143 18.19 7.58 -19.09
C SER A 143 17.34 7.75 -17.84
N LEU A 144 17.42 6.79 -16.93
CA LEU A 144 16.74 6.82 -15.64
C LEU A 144 17.73 7.31 -14.57
N ARG A 145 17.48 8.50 -14.04
CA ARG A 145 18.24 9.08 -12.93
C ARG A 145 17.39 10.05 -12.13
N TYR A 146 17.57 10.05 -10.82
CA TYR A 146 17.07 11.11 -9.96
C TYR A 146 17.78 12.42 -10.29
N ARG A 147 17.02 13.51 -10.25
CA ARG A 147 17.54 14.87 -10.47
C ARG A 147 17.25 15.69 -9.23
N TYR A 148 18.24 15.78 -8.36
CA TYR A 148 18.11 16.52 -7.12
C TYR A 148 18.36 18.01 -7.32
N SER A 149 17.62 18.84 -6.60
CA SER A 149 17.83 20.29 -6.55
C SER A 149 17.65 20.72 -5.11
N VAL A 150 18.61 21.48 -4.57
CA VAL A 150 18.58 21.93 -3.18
C VAL A 150 17.28 22.68 -2.89
N GLY A 151 16.63 22.35 -1.77
CA GLY A 151 15.34 22.91 -1.36
C GLY A 151 14.12 22.29 -2.07
N ALA A 152 14.31 21.42 -3.07
CA ALA A 152 13.20 20.71 -3.68
C ALA A 152 12.50 19.80 -2.65
N ALA A 153 11.19 19.91 -2.58
CA ALA A 153 10.34 19.09 -1.73
C ALA A 153 9.34 18.28 -2.57
N ARG A 154 9.03 17.08 -2.09
CA ARG A 154 8.03 16.16 -2.65
C ARG A 154 7.21 15.59 -1.51
N ARG A 155 5.89 15.58 -1.66
CA ARG A 155 4.97 15.01 -0.68
C ARG A 155 4.44 13.69 -1.21
N TYR A 156 4.45 12.66 -0.39
CA TYR A 156 3.94 11.34 -0.74
C TYR A 156 2.81 10.96 0.21
N ALA A 157 1.67 10.55 -0.33
CA ALA A 157 0.68 9.81 0.42
C ALA A 157 1.11 8.33 0.44
N VAL A 158 1.35 7.78 1.64
CA VAL A 158 1.77 6.40 1.82
C VAL A 158 0.72 5.62 2.59
N ARG A 159 0.48 4.38 2.14
CA ARG A 159 -0.39 3.42 2.81
C ARG A 159 0.24 2.03 2.74
N ILE A 160 0.31 1.37 3.89
CA ILE A 160 0.72 -0.03 4.01
C ILE A 160 -0.43 -0.79 4.65
N GLY A 161 -0.90 -1.84 3.99
CA GLY A 161 -1.93 -2.75 4.50
C GLY A 161 -1.38 -4.15 4.65
N VAL A 162 -1.67 -4.81 5.77
CA VAL A 162 -1.25 -6.18 6.06
C VAL A 162 -2.49 -7.05 6.23
N THR A 163 -2.59 -8.12 5.45
CA THR A 163 -3.62 -9.16 5.57
C THR A 163 -2.97 -10.51 5.86
N VAL A 164 -3.73 -11.44 6.43
CA VAL A 164 -3.27 -12.82 6.67
C VAL A 164 -3.87 -13.72 5.59
N SER A 165 -3.03 -14.48 4.90
CA SER A 165 -3.45 -15.41 3.85
C SER A 165 -3.42 -16.87 4.28
N GLU A 166 -2.60 -17.22 5.27
CA GLU A 166 -2.50 -18.59 5.80
C GLU A 166 -2.10 -18.54 7.29
N MET A 167 -2.66 -19.42 8.10
CA MET A 167 -2.27 -19.61 9.50
C MET A 167 -2.31 -21.09 9.86
N GLY A 168 -1.22 -21.61 10.44
CA GLY A 168 -1.12 -23.03 10.82
C GLY A 168 -1.22 -24.00 9.64
N GLY A 169 -0.96 -23.53 8.41
CA GLY A 169 -1.16 -24.31 7.18
C GLY A 169 -2.56 -24.23 6.59
N ALA A 170 -3.52 -23.57 7.27
CA ALA A 170 -4.88 -23.37 6.76
C ALA A 170 -4.99 -22.02 6.04
N PRO A 171 -5.55 -21.96 4.82
CA PRO A 171 -5.79 -20.70 4.12
C PRO A 171 -6.84 -19.86 4.83
N ILE A 172 -6.63 -18.55 4.90
CA ILE A 172 -7.58 -17.56 5.42
C ILE A 172 -8.14 -16.77 4.23
N SER A 173 -9.47 -16.82 4.05
CA SER A 173 -10.18 -16.11 2.98
C SER A 173 -10.55 -14.67 3.33
N SER A 174 -10.21 -14.21 4.54
CA SER A 174 -10.50 -12.84 4.97
C SER A 174 -9.59 -11.84 4.26
N ASN A 175 -10.20 -10.84 3.62
CA ASN A 175 -9.50 -9.66 3.09
C ASN A 175 -9.35 -8.54 4.14
N GLN A 176 -9.69 -8.82 5.40
CA GLN A 176 -9.57 -7.85 6.48
C GLN A 176 -8.10 -7.53 6.73
N GLU A 177 -7.77 -6.23 6.71
CA GLU A 177 -6.44 -5.78 7.11
C GLU A 177 -6.30 -5.90 8.63
N ILE A 178 -5.34 -6.73 9.04
CA ILE A 178 -4.98 -6.89 10.45
C ILE A 178 -4.18 -5.69 10.95
N GLN A 179 -3.45 -5.02 10.06
CA GLN A 179 -2.72 -3.79 10.34
C GLN A 179 -2.76 -2.86 9.12
N THR A 180 -3.00 -1.58 9.37
CA THR A 180 -2.93 -0.52 8.37
C THR A 180 -2.09 0.62 8.90
N VAL A 181 -1.16 1.07 8.09
CA VAL A 181 -0.30 2.22 8.31
C VAL A 181 -0.59 3.24 7.22
N SER A 182 -0.78 4.50 7.57
CA SER A 182 -0.88 5.58 6.57
C SER A 182 -0.20 6.85 7.06
N TYR A 183 0.41 7.60 6.17
CA TYR A 183 1.00 8.90 6.50
C TYR A 183 1.27 9.73 5.24
N THR A 184 1.50 11.02 5.44
CA THR A 184 2.01 11.94 4.42
C THR A 184 3.51 12.14 4.64
N GLY A 185 4.35 11.56 3.76
CA GLY A 185 5.81 11.70 3.79
C GLY A 185 6.30 12.93 3.03
N LEU A 186 6.98 13.87 3.70
CA LEU A 186 7.70 14.95 3.06
C LEU A 186 9.16 14.53 2.82
N MET A 187 9.54 14.41 1.56
CA MET A 187 10.92 14.27 1.11
C MET A 187 11.45 15.65 0.72
N SER A 188 12.58 16.08 1.30
CA SER A 188 13.22 17.36 0.96
C SER A 188 14.71 17.17 0.72
N VAL A 189 15.22 17.80 -0.33
CA VAL A 189 16.65 17.80 -0.65
C VAL A 189 17.33 18.89 0.18
N ALA A 190 18.06 18.48 1.21
CA ALA A 190 18.75 19.40 2.12
C ALA A 190 20.05 19.94 1.51
N ASP A 191 20.79 19.10 0.78
CA ASP A 191 22.05 19.46 0.12
C ASP A 191 22.29 18.56 -1.11
N VAL A 192 23.11 19.02 -2.07
CA VAL A 192 23.54 18.27 -3.25
C VAL A 192 25.04 18.43 -3.44
N ARG A 193 25.77 17.31 -3.46
CA ARG A 193 27.22 17.25 -3.72
C ARG A 193 27.50 16.61 -5.07
N ASP A 194 28.44 17.18 -5.80
CA ASP A 194 29.01 16.64 -7.05
C ASP A 194 27.96 16.30 -8.13
N ALA A 195 26.78 16.94 -8.10
CA ALA A 195 25.62 16.72 -8.97
C ALA A 195 25.06 15.27 -9.02
N ASP A 196 25.61 14.35 -8.23
CA ASP A 196 25.26 12.93 -8.23
C ASP A 196 24.88 12.41 -6.85
N ARG A 197 25.18 13.15 -5.78
CA ARG A 197 24.84 12.77 -4.41
C ARG A 197 23.96 13.83 -3.77
N ALA A 198 22.94 13.41 -3.04
CA ALA A 198 22.05 14.31 -2.32
C ALA A 198 21.87 13.86 -0.88
N LEU A 199 21.87 14.85 0.02
CA LEU A 199 21.38 14.67 1.38
C LEU A 199 19.87 14.88 1.35
N ILE A 200 19.11 13.82 1.60
CA ILE A 200 17.66 13.86 1.62
C ILE A 200 17.18 13.75 3.06
N ARG A 201 16.26 14.64 3.41
CA ARG A 201 15.53 14.61 4.66
C ARG A 201 14.12 14.10 4.41
N TYR A 202 13.71 13.11 5.19
CA TYR A 202 12.36 12.58 5.20
C TYR A 202 11.66 12.90 6.52
N ARG A 203 10.42 13.39 6.42
CA ARG A 203 9.60 13.74 7.57
C ARG A 203 8.14 13.37 7.30
N PRO A 204 7.58 12.35 7.95
CA PRO A 204 6.16 12.09 7.81
C PRO A 204 5.33 13.01 8.71
N SER A 205 4.06 13.07 8.36
CA SER A 205 3.01 13.84 9.00
C SER A 205 1.71 13.06 8.82
N ASP A 206 0.66 13.41 9.57
CA ASP A 206 -0.66 12.77 9.49
C ASP A 206 -0.59 11.24 9.64
N THR A 207 0.28 10.76 10.54
CA THR A 207 0.53 9.33 10.73
C THR A 207 -0.66 8.67 11.41
N THR A 208 -1.12 7.55 10.84
CA THR A 208 -2.11 6.68 11.45
C THR A 208 -1.63 5.24 11.44
N LEU A 209 -1.76 4.59 12.59
CA LEU A 209 -1.55 3.16 12.77
C LEU A 209 -2.85 2.57 13.31
N ARG A 210 -3.42 1.66 12.53
CA ARG A 210 -4.61 0.89 12.90
C ARG A 210 -4.25 -0.58 12.97
N ARG A 211 -4.78 -1.27 13.96
CA ARG A 211 -4.73 -2.74 14.05
C ARG A 211 -6.14 -3.25 14.28
N PHE A 212 -6.57 -4.20 13.46
CA PHE A 212 -7.96 -4.69 13.43
C PHE A 212 -8.99 -3.55 13.42
N GLY A 213 -8.74 -2.51 12.61
CA GLY A 213 -9.59 -1.32 12.49
C GLY A 213 -9.49 -0.31 13.66
N ARG A 214 -8.95 -0.71 14.82
CA ARG A 214 -8.77 0.17 15.99
C ARG A 214 -7.54 1.05 15.80
N LEU A 215 -7.70 2.35 16.03
CA LEU A 215 -6.60 3.31 16.05
C LEU A 215 -5.77 3.09 17.31
N ILE A 216 -4.48 2.76 17.17
CA ILE A 216 -3.59 2.49 18.32
C ILE A 216 -2.92 3.77 18.85
N ARG A 217 -2.90 4.85 18.04
CA ARG A 217 -2.21 6.15 18.26
C ARG A 217 -0.69 6.04 18.37
N PHE A 218 -0.08 7.11 17.84
CA PHE A 218 1.33 7.38 17.53
C PHE A 218 2.08 6.26 16.82
N PHE A 219 2.88 6.72 15.86
CA PHE A 219 3.81 5.88 15.17
C PHE A 219 5.10 5.95 16.00
N PRO A 220 5.47 4.90 16.75
CA PRO A 220 6.67 4.93 17.57
C PRO A 220 7.89 5.25 16.68
N GLY A 221 8.76 6.16 17.12
CA GLY A 221 9.92 6.63 16.35
C GLY A 221 9.70 7.91 15.51
N PHE A 222 8.51 8.51 15.56
CA PHE A 222 8.15 9.70 14.77
C PHE A 222 7.81 10.92 15.61
N GLU A 223 7.91 10.83 16.93
CA GLU A 223 7.46 11.87 17.85
C GLU A 223 8.31 13.15 17.72
N ASP A 224 9.60 13.03 17.39
CA ASP A 224 10.52 14.18 17.34
C ASP A 224 11.48 14.24 16.11
N GLY A 225 11.44 13.27 15.19
CA GLY A 225 12.55 13.00 14.25
C GLY A 225 12.40 13.43 12.78
N SER A 226 13.52 13.44 12.07
CA SER A 226 13.57 13.38 10.60
C SER A 226 14.67 12.41 10.21
N LEU A 227 14.41 11.54 9.24
CA LEU A 227 15.45 10.65 8.71
C LEU A 227 16.27 11.43 7.69
N TYR A 228 17.59 11.38 7.82
CA TYR A 228 18.52 11.93 6.83
C TYR A 228 19.28 10.80 6.16
N GLU A 229 19.29 10.78 4.84
CA GLU A 229 20.05 9.80 4.06
C GLU A 229 20.88 10.50 3.01
N LEU A 230 22.10 10.02 2.82
CA LEU A 230 22.92 10.34 1.66
C LEU A 230 22.60 9.32 0.58
N VAL A 231 22.17 9.81 -0.58
CA VAL A 231 21.83 8.96 -1.73
C VAL A 231 22.54 9.39 -2.98
N ASP A 232 22.71 8.46 -3.91
CA ASP A 232 23.15 8.77 -5.27
C ASP A 232 21.98 9.06 -6.24
N SER A 233 22.29 9.49 -7.46
CA SER A 233 21.29 9.75 -8.51
C SER A 233 20.63 8.48 -9.06
N ARG A 234 21.05 7.31 -8.61
CA ARG A 234 20.47 6.01 -8.99
C ARG A 234 19.55 5.46 -7.92
N GLY A 235 19.33 6.23 -6.85
CA GLY A 235 18.45 5.86 -5.75
C GLY A 235 19.10 4.92 -4.73
N ASN A 236 20.42 4.70 -4.81
CA ASN A 236 21.13 3.92 -3.80
C ASN A 236 21.38 4.77 -2.57
N VAL A 237 21.06 4.22 -1.40
CA VAL A 237 21.46 4.78 -0.11
C VAL A 237 22.94 4.49 0.11
N LEU A 238 23.73 5.55 0.24
CA LEU A 238 25.16 5.51 0.55
C LEU A 238 25.39 5.54 2.06
N ASP A 239 24.57 6.30 2.78
CA ASP A 239 24.60 6.41 4.24
C ASP A 239 23.22 6.82 4.77
N SER A 240 22.91 6.47 6.01
CA SER A 240 21.63 6.72 6.65
C SER A 240 21.80 7.19 8.08
N ASP A 241 20.88 8.04 8.53
CA ASP A 241 20.81 8.57 9.90
C ASP A 241 22.05 9.40 10.30
N LEU A 242 22.57 10.17 9.35
CA LEU A 242 23.81 10.97 9.47
C LEU A 242 23.86 11.98 10.62
N PHE A 243 22.72 12.34 11.20
CA PHE A 243 22.61 13.35 12.24
C PHE A 243 21.97 12.84 13.53
N SER A 244 21.88 11.52 13.76
CA SER A 244 21.49 10.99 15.08
C SER A 244 22.61 11.13 16.11
N THR A 245 22.94 12.38 16.46
CA THR A 245 23.97 12.70 17.46
C THR A 245 23.46 12.60 18.90
N ALA A 246 22.24 12.12 19.15
CA ALA A 246 21.58 12.24 20.45
C ALA A 246 20.80 10.99 20.92
N GLY A 247 21.23 9.78 20.57
CA GLY A 247 20.62 8.55 21.11
C GLY A 247 19.17 8.25 20.67
N ILE A 248 18.51 9.20 19.99
CA ILE A 248 17.22 9.02 19.32
C ILE A 248 17.52 8.54 17.90
N LYS A 249 17.77 7.24 17.74
CA LYS A 249 17.74 6.63 16.41
C LYS A 249 16.30 6.68 15.91
N ALA A 250 16.08 7.28 14.74
CA ALA A 250 14.82 7.06 14.03
C ALA A 250 14.67 5.56 13.82
N ASP A 251 13.47 5.02 14.05
CA ASP A 251 13.22 3.59 13.88
C ASP A 251 13.71 3.17 12.47
N PRO A 252 14.62 2.17 12.35
CA PRO A 252 15.12 1.72 11.05
C PRO A 252 14.03 1.16 10.15
N SER A 253 12.82 0.93 10.67
CA SER A 253 11.60 0.63 9.92
C SER A 253 10.97 1.86 9.24
N PHE A 254 11.69 2.98 9.18
CA PHE A 254 11.21 4.19 8.52
C PHE A 254 10.81 3.89 7.07
N GLY A 255 9.54 4.14 6.77
CA GLY A 255 8.87 3.98 5.48
C GLY A 255 9.41 4.84 4.33
N VAL A 256 10.72 4.94 4.13
CA VAL A 256 11.32 5.54 2.92
C VAL A 256 11.25 4.61 1.72
N ASP A 257 10.10 3.98 1.55
CA ASP A 257 9.84 2.99 0.52
C ASP A 257 9.42 3.67 -0.80
N TYR A 258 9.83 4.91 -1.05
CA TYR A 258 9.51 5.65 -2.29
C TYR A 258 10.77 6.04 -3.08
N ARG A 259 11.79 5.18 -3.05
CA ARG A 259 12.92 5.19 -4.00
C ARG A 259 13.10 3.86 -4.69
N THR A 260 13.46 3.91 -5.96
CA THR A 260 13.71 2.73 -6.80
C THR A 260 15.16 2.72 -7.26
N SER A 261 15.75 1.53 -7.35
CA SER A 261 17.12 1.36 -7.84
C SER A 261 17.12 1.49 -9.36
N LEU A 262 17.90 2.43 -9.89
CA LEU A 262 17.93 2.76 -11.31
C LEU A 262 19.20 2.25 -12.01
N PRO A 263 19.12 1.84 -13.29
CA PRO A 263 20.28 1.36 -14.04
C PRO A 263 21.25 2.50 -14.32
N ARG A 264 22.56 2.19 -14.40
CA ARG A 264 23.58 3.20 -14.75
C ARG A 264 23.51 3.62 -16.22
N VAL A 265 23.19 2.68 -17.09
CA VAL A 265 23.06 2.88 -18.54
C VAL A 265 21.61 3.18 -18.93
N PRO A 266 21.37 3.93 -20.01
CA PRO A 266 20.03 4.07 -20.58
C PRO A 266 19.44 2.69 -20.93
N VAL A 267 18.14 2.54 -20.72
CA VAL A 267 17.41 1.28 -20.98
C VAL A 267 16.19 1.57 -21.85
N ALA A 268 15.94 0.71 -22.84
CA ALA A 268 14.71 0.72 -23.63
C ALA A 268 13.65 -0.18 -22.97
N ALA A 269 12.41 -0.13 -23.45
CA ALA A 269 11.38 -1.06 -23.00
C ALA A 269 11.83 -2.51 -23.20
N GLY A 270 11.58 -3.37 -22.20
CA GLY A 270 12.10 -4.74 -22.10
C GLY A 270 13.49 -4.86 -21.50
N GLY A 271 14.24 -3.76 -21.33
CA GLY A 271 15.56 -3.76 -20.70
C GLY A 271 15.50 -4.14 -19.22
N GLN A 272 16.51 -4.87 -18.74
CA GLN A 272 16.57 -5.40 -17.38
C GLN A 272 17.87 -4.99 -16.66
N TRP A 273 17.81 -4.89 -15.34
CA TRP A 273 18.96 -4.66 -14.48
C TRP A 273 18.73 -5.23 -13.08
N GLN A 274 19.80 -5.41 -12.33
CA GLN A 274 19.74 -5.83 -10.92
C GLN A 274 19.97 -4.63 -10.00
N GLY A 275 19.37 -4.68 -8.82
CA GLY A 275 19.55 -3.67 -7.79
C GLY A 275 18.95 -4.08 -6.47
N ALA A 276 19.00 -3.18 -5.49
CA ALA A 276 18.39 -3.42 -4.20
C ALA A 276 16.93 -2.94 -4.18
N PHE A 277 16.04 -3.79 -3.68
CA PHE A 277 14.71 -3.41 -3.24
C PHE A 277 14.73 -3.28 -1.71
N THR A 278 14.28 -2.12 -1.22
CA THR A 278 14.17 -1.85 0.20
C THR A 278 12.73 -1.60 0.56
N PHE A 279 12.29 -2.18 1.66
CA PHE A 279 10.99 -1.89 2.24
C PHE A 279 11.04 -2.00 3.75
N SER A 280 10.07 -1.39 4.41
CA SER A 280 9.98 -1.42 5.86
C SER A 280 8.54 -1.61 6.31
N LEU A 281 8.37 -2.29 7.45
CA LEU A 281 7.08 -2.50 8.08
C LEU A 281 7.11 -1.88 9.46
N PRO A 282 6.61 -0.64 9.58
CA PRO A 282 6.65 0.04 10.85
C PRO A 282 5.94 -0.72 11.97
N ALA A 283 6.54 -0.68 13.16
CA ALA A 283 6.13 -1.44 14.34
C ALA A 283 6.12 -2.97 14.16
N MET A 284 6.74 -3.50 13.10
CA MET A 284 6.80 -4.93 12.81
C MET A 284 8.21 -5.49 12.57
N GLY A 285 9.27 -4.68 12.59
CA GLY A 285 10.64 -5.17 12.38
C GLY A 285 11.54 -4.12 11.74
N THR A 286 12.78 -4.48 11.42
CA THR A 286 13.73 -3.59 10.75
C THR A 286 13.43 -3.49 9.25
N ALA A 287 13.93 -2.44 8.58
CA ALA A 287 13.91 -2.40 7.12
C ALA A 287 14.60 -3.62 6.51
N ALA A 288 13.97 -4.20 5.50
CA ALA A 288 14.50 -5.29 4.70
C ALA A 288 15.19 -4.71 3.46
N ARG A 289 16.36 -5.27 3.13
CA ARG A 289 17.06 -5.00 1.87
C ARG A 289 17.24 -6.33 1.14
N LEU A 290 16.62 -6.43 -0.03
CA LEU A 290 16.62 -7.63 -0.86
C LEU A 290 17.22 -7.32 -2.23
N ASP A 291 17.86 -8.30 -2.85
CA ASP A 291 18.22 -8.21 -4.25
C ASP A 291 16.95 -8.37 -5.11
N ALA A 292 16.88 -7.58 -6.18
CA ALA A 292 15.73 -7.54 -7.06
C ALA A 292 16.15 -7.45 -8.53
N ASP A 293 15.39 -8.15 -9.36
CA ASP A 293 15.45 -8.03 -10.81
C ASP A 293 14.42 -6.97 -11.25
N PHE A 294 14.92 -5.90 -11.87
CA PHE A 294 14.11 -4.81 -12.39
C PHE A 294 14.00 -4.91 -13.91
N ALA A 295 12.86 -4.47 -14.46
CA ALA A 295 12.63 -4.38 -15.88
C ALA A 295 11.90 -3.07 -16.22
N LEU A 296 12.31 -2.39 -17.30
CA LEU A 296 11.53 -1.31 -17.89
C LEU A 296 10.40 -1.94 -18.71
N GLU A 297 9.19 -2.01 -18.16
CA GLU A 297 8.04 -2.64 -18.81
C GLU A 297 7.50 -1.79 -19.97
N GLY A 298 7.65 -0.47 -19.87
CA GLY A 298 7.23 0.47 -20.90
C GLY A 298 7.15 1.91 -20.41
N LEU A 299 6.64 2.79 -21.27
CA LEU A 299 6.45 4.21 -20.95
C LEU A 299 4.95 4.53 -20.88
N GLU A 300 4.51 5.07 -19.76
CA GLU A 300 3.11 5.46 -19.54
C GLU A 300 2.98 6.74 -18.71
N TRP A 301 1.86 7.43 -18.86
CA TRP A 301 1.51 8.58 -18.05
C TRP A 301 1.20 8.13 -16.63
N ALA A 302 1.78 8.79 -15.63
CA ALA A 302 1.39 8.69 -14.22
C ALA A 302 1.58 10.04 -13.51
N GLY A 303 0.62 10.43 -12.65
CA GLY A 303 0.62 11.72 -11.95
C GLY A 303 0.67 12.93 -12.89
N GLY A 304 0.14 12.82 -14.11
CA GLY A 304 0.23 13.87 -15.13
C GLY A 304 1.63 14.04 -15.73
N ARG A 305 2.51 13.03 -15.60
CA ARG A 305 3.89 13.04 -16.07
C ARG A 305 4.18 11.82 -16.93
N GLU A 306 5.05 11.98 -17.92
CA GLU A 306 5.58 10.84 -18.68
C GLU A 306 6.51 10.01 -17.78
N CYS A 307 6.15 8.77 -17.54
CA CYS A 307 6.85 7.89 -16.62
C CYS A 307 7.35 6.61 -17.31
N ALA A 308 8.50 6.15 -16.85
CA ALA A 308 8.98 4.80 -17.04
C ALA A 308 8.26 3.91 -16.02
N ARG A 309 7.54 2.89 -16.51
CA ARG A 309 6.94 1.86 -15.67
C ARG A 309 7.97 0.76 -15.45
N ILE A 310 8.43 0.64 -14.22
CA ILE A 310 9.49 -0.27 -13.82
C ILE A 310 8.84 -1.39 -13.00
N GLY A 311 8.90 -2.61 -13.52
CA GLY A 311 8.54 -3.82 -12.77
C GLY A 311 9.74 -4.32 -11.99
N SER A 312 9.50 -4.85 -10.80
CA SER A 312 10.54 -5.48 -9.98
C SER A 312 10.04 -6.79 -9.38
N LYS A 313 10.92 -7.77 -9.29
CA LYS A 313 10.71 -9.05 -8.61
C LYS A 313 11.83 -9.25 -7.61
N PHE A 314 11.49 -9.67 -6.39
CA PHE A 314 12.46 -9.85 -5.33
C PHE A 314 12.09 -11.02 -4.43
N SER A 315 13.11 -11.63 -3.85
CA SER A 315 12.97 -12.71 -2.88
C SER A 315 14.15 -12.72 -1.92
N GLY A 316 13.92 -13.16 -0.69
CA GLY A 316 14.99 -13.35 0.28
C GLY A 316 14.45 -13.57 1.68
N THR A 317 15.14 -13.05 2.69
CA THR A 317 14.75 -13.16 4.09
C THR A 317 14.76 -11.81 4.76
N ALA A 318 13.88 -11.62 5.73
CA ALA A 318 13.82 -10.41 6.53
C ALA A 318 13.34 -10.70 7.95
N ASP A 319 13.84 -9.88 8.89
CA ASP A 319 13.52 -10.01 10.30
C ASP A 319 12.26 -9.21 10.62
N PHE A 320 11.17 -9.93 10.90
CA PHE A 320 9.89 -9.36 11.28
C PHE A 320 9.39 -9.97 12.58
N GLN A 321 8.85 -9.11 13.45
CA GLN A 321 8.21 -9.45 14.70
C GLN A 321 6.86 -8.75 14.77
N PHE A 322 5.77 -9.51 14.84
CA PHE A 322 4.44 -8.97 15.10
C PHE A 322 4.26 -8.83 16.61
N ARG A 323 4.08 -7.61 17.13
CA ARG A 323 3.91 -7.37 18.58
C ARG A 323 2.43 -7.33 18.96
N GLN A 324 2.08 -7.92 20.10
CA GLN A 324 0.70 -7.95 20.63
C GLN A 324 0.19 -6.55 21.00
N VAL A 325 -1.11 -6.28 20.81
CA VAL A 325 -1.77 -5.06 21.33
C VAL A 325 -1.88 -5.16 22.84
N GLY A 326 -1.28 -4.22 23.58
CA GLY A 326 -1.38 -4.15 25.04
C GLY A 326 -0.06 -4.33 25.81
N GLN A 327 1.02 -4.77 25.16
CA GLN A 327 2.39 -4.70 25.71
C GLN A 327 3.09 -3.35 25.47
N GLU A 328 2.35 -2.34 24.98
CA GLU A 328 2.89 -0.99 24.71
C GLU A 328 2.91 -0.11 25.97
N THR A 329 2.34 -0.56 27.09
CA THR A 329 2.37 0.16 28.37
C THR A 329 3.29 -0.53 29.39
N GLN A 330 4.36 0.19 29.75
CA GLN A 330 5.43 -0.10 30.72
C GLN A 330 6.79 -0.57 30.16
N SER A 331 7.41 0.24 29.30
CA SER A 331 8.77 0.69 29.63
C SER A 331 8.67 2.14 30.07
N GLY A 332 8.43 2.32 31.37
CA GLY A 332 8.41 3.64 32.00
C GLY A 332 9.73 4.37 31.77
N GLY A 333 9.66 5.70 31.78
CA GLY A 333 10.81 6.58 31.64
C GLY A 333 11.97 6.12 32.53
N GLY A 334 13.10 5.83 31.88
CA GLY A 334 14.34 5.45 32.52
C GLY A 334 15.45 5.54 31.48
N ASP A 335 16.36 6.47 31.72
CA ASP A 335 17.63 6.74 31.03
C ASP A 335 17.98 5.91 29.78
N PHE A 336 18.00 6.61 28.64
CA PHE A 336 18.71 6.17 27.44
C PHE A 336 20.22 6.34 27.64
N GLY A 337 20.86 5.37 28.27
CA GLY A 337 22.32 5.18 28.26
C GLY A 337 22.76 4.23 27.13
N PRO A 338 23.96 4.42 26.56
CA PRO A 338 24.46 3.58 25.48
C PRO A 338 24.95 2.25 26.04
N PHE A 339 24.62 1.15 25.35
CA PHE A 339 24.96 -0.26 25.63
C PHE A 339 24.08 -1.01 26.66
N GLY A 340 23.33 -1.98 26.13
CA GLY A 340 23.17 -3.31 26.72
C GLY A 340 22.46 -3.41 28.07
N GLY A 341 21.13 -3.48 28.04
CA GLY A 341 20.33 -4.09 29.10
C GLY A 341 19.71 -5.39 28.60
N ALA A 342 20.21 -6.53 29.05
CA ALA A 342 19.66 -7.85 28.78
C ALA A 342 18.18 -7.92 29.17
N MET A 343 17.29 -8.17 28.20
CA MET A 343 15.95 -8.64 28.53
C MET A 343 16.02 -10.12 28.93
N GLY A 344 15.53 -10.42 30.12
CA GLY A 344 15.38 -11.77 30.64
C GLY A 344 14.51 -12.64 29.73
N THR A 345 15.14 -13.70 29.22
CA THR A 345 14.67 -15.09 29.19
C THR A 345 13.17 -15.35 29.01
N ALA A 346 12.74 -15.40 27.74
CA ALA A 346 12.11 -16.57 27.09
C ALA A 346 11.67 -16.17 25.66
N GLY A 347 12.61 -15.77 24.81
CA GLY A 347 12.34 -15.50 23.40
C GLY A 347 13.18 -16.44 22.55
N GLY A 348 12.59 -17.55 22.09
CA GLY A 348 13.22 -18.38 21.07
C GLY A 348 13.61 -17.50 19.87
N ALA A 349 14.81 -17.69 19.34
CA ALA A 349 15.30 -16.90 18.20
C ALA A 349 14.25 -16.91 17.08
N SER A 350 13.66 -15.75 16.78
CA SER A 350 12.67 -15.61 15.72
C SER A 350 13.33 -15.95 14.40
N ARG A 351 12.86 -17.00 13.73
CA ARG A 351 13.37 -17.39 12.41
C ARG A 351 13.10 -16.25 11.40
N PRO A 352 14.09 -15.82 10.61
CA PRO A 352 13.86 -14.82 9.56
C PRO A 352 12.72 -15.26 8.64
N ALA A 353 11.78 -14.35 8.38
CA ALA A 353 10.66 -14.60 7.50
C ALA A 353 11.17 -14.73 6.06
N ARG A 354 10.65 -15.70 5.31
CA ARG A 354 10.90 -15.73 3.87
C ARG A 354 10.03 -14.68 3.20
N VAL A 355 10.64 -13.93 2.29
CA VAL A 355 10.01 -12.83 1.57
C VAL A 355 9.99 -13.17 0.10
N ASN A 356 8.85 -13.00 -0.55
CA ASN A 356 8.73 -12.94 -2.00
C ASN A 356 7.83 -11.77 -2.36
N GLY A 357 8.11 -11.06 -3.45
CA GLY A 357 7.23 -9.97 -3.82
C GLY A 357 7.50 -9.41 -5.20
N THR A 358 6.59 -8.51 -5.57
CA THR A 358 6.68 -7.72 -6.80
C THR A 358 6.38 -6.26 -6.48
N ALA A 359 6.99 -5.35 -7.22
CA ALA A 359 6.58 -3.96 -7.18
C ALA A 359 6.56 -3.34 -8.58
N THR A 360 5.69 -2.34 -8.75
CA THR A 360 5.61 -1.49 -9.93
C THR A 360 5.87 -0.05 -9.52
N ASP A 361 6.86 0.55 -10.15
CA ASP A 361 7.29 1.93 -9.95
C ASP A 361 7.01 2.77 -11.19
N TRP A 362 6.47 3.97 -11.00
CA TRP A 362 6.29 4.95 -12.06
C TRP A 362 7.29 6.07 -11.86
N PHE A 363 8.34 6.08 -12.66
CA PHE A 363 9.45 7.02 -12.56
C PHE A 363 9.37 8.07 -13.66
N ALA A 364 9.17 9.34 -13.31
CA ALA A 364 9.11 10.44 -14.28
C ALA A 364 10.50 10.72 -14.85
N PHE A 365 10.87 10.08 -15.96
CA PHE A 365 12.23 10.08 -16.51
C PHE A 365 12.72 11.47 -16.97
N ARG A 366 11.81 12.42 -17.24
CA ARG A 366 12.17 13.80 -17.56
C ARG A 366 12.54 14.62 -16.32
N THR A 367 11.78 14.50 -15.23
CA THR A 367 11.98 15.29 -14.01
C THR A 367 12.87 14.58 -12.99
N GLY A 368 13.05 13.27 -13.11
CA GLY A 368 13.84 12.47 -12.18
C GLY A 368 13.15 12.21 -10.84
N ASP A 369 11.83 12.06 -10.83
CA ASP A 369 11.04 11.83 -9.62
C ASP A 369 10.32 10.47 -9.67
N LEU A 370 10.26 9.77 -8.54
CA LEU A 370 9.31 8.66 -8.40
C LEU A 370 7.90 9.23 -8.16
N VAL A 371 6.94 8.88 -9.01
CA VAL A 371 5.57 9.42 -8.99
C VAL A 371 4.61 8.50 -8.24
N ARG A 372 4.78 7.19 -8.40
CA ARG A 372 3.94 6.17 -7.74
C ARG A 372 4.78 4.91 -7.53
N ARG A 373 4.50 4.20 -6.43
CA ARG A 373 4.93 2.83 -6.19
C ARG A 373 3.74 2.02 -5.72
N GLU A 374 3.69 0.79 -6.19
CA GLU A 374 2.81 -0.25 -5.67
C GLU A 374 3.61 -1.53 -5.48
N ALA A 375 3.65 -2.07 -4.27
CA ALA A 375 4.32 -3.32 -3.98
C ALA A 375 3.37 -4.32 -3.32
N THR A 376 3.46 -5.58 -3.72
CA THR A 376 2.83 -6.71 -3.05
C THR A 376 3.94 -7.62 -2.53
N ILE A 377 3.96 -7.84 -1.22
CA ILE A 377 4.98 -8.61 -0.52
C ILE A 377 4.28 -9.74 0.22
N GLU A 378 4.76 -10.96 0.04
CA GLU A 378 4.34 -12.14 0.77
C GLU A 378 5.43 -12.50 1.77
N LEU A 379 5.06 -12.57 3.05
CA LEU A 379 5.93 -13.02 4.13
C LEU A 379 5.46 -14.37 4.63
N ASP A 380 6.38 -15.32 4.73
CA ASP A 380 6.18 -16.61 5.37
C ASP A 380 7.03 -16.63 6.66
N ALA A 381 6.34 -16.43 7.79
CA ALA A 381 6.94 -16.23 9.10
C ALA A 381 6.47 -17.28 10.11
N PHE A 382 7.24 -17.46 11.18
CA PHE A 382 6.82 -18.25 12.34
C PHE A 382 6.50 -17.28 13.49
N MET A 383 5.31 -17.43 14.07
CA MET A 383 4.82 -16.57 15.14
C MET A 383 4.54 -17.37 16.41
N ASP A 384 4.75 -16.76 17.57
CA ASP A 384 4.41 -17.34 18.85
C ASP A 384 2.89 -17.49 19.02
N SER A 385 2.49 -18.32 19.99
CA SER A 385 1.07 -18.64 20.24
C SER A 385 0.25 -17.42 20.65
N GLY A 386 0.82 -16.46 21.39
CA GLY A 386 0.13 -15.23 21.81
C GLY A 386 -0.18 -14.33 20.62
N THR A 387 0.79 -14.16 19.72
CA THR A 387 0.61 -13.44 18.45
C THR A 387 -0.48 -14.08 17.59
N VAL A 388 -0.46 -15.41 17.45
CA VAL A 388 -1.45 -16.17 16.65
C VAL A 388 -2.84 -16.03 17.24
N GLN A 389 -2.98 -16.11 18.57
CA GLN A 389 -4.25 -15.91 19.26
C GLN A 389 -4.80 -14.50 19.02
N ALA A 390 -3.96 -13.46 19.14
CA ALA A 390 -4.38 -12.08 18.89
C ALA A 390 -4.88 -11.87 17.44
N ILE A 391 -4.25 -12.53 16.46
CA ILE A 391 -4.71 -12.51 15.07
C ILE A 391 -6.07 -13.22 14.93
N ASN A 392 -6.23 -14.39 15.55
CA ASN A 392 -7.51 -15.12 15.51
C ASN A 392 -8.67 -14.33 16.13
N GLU A 393 -8.45 -13.74 17.30
CA GLU A 393 -9.43 -12.90 17.98
C GLU A 393 -9.75 -11.65 17.15
N GLY A 394 -8.73 -10.97 16.62
CA GLY A 394 -8.90 -9.74 15.84
C GLY A 394 -9.56 -9.94 14.48
N LEU A 395 -9.41 -11.13 13.88
CA LEU A 395 -10.10 -11.53 12.65
C LEU A 395 -11.49 -12.15 12.92
N GLY A 396 -11.88 -12.32 14.19
CA GLY A 396 -13.15 -12.97 14.54
C GLY A 396 -13.24 -14.44 14.11
N LEU A 397 -12.10 -15.13 13.98
CA LEU A 397 -12.02 -16.52 13.54
C LEU A 397 -12.31 -17.54 14.67
N GLY A 398 -12.78 -17.07 15.82
CA GLY A 398 -13.09 -17.91 16.97
C GLY A 398 -14.18 -18.94 16.65
N THR A 399 -13.88 -20.21 16.94
CA THR A 399 -14.88 -21.28 17.04
C THR A 399 -15.88 -20.90 18.13
N GLY A 400 -17.17 -21.00 17.84
CA GLY A 400 -18.20 -20.84 18.86
C GLY A 400 -17.98 -21.77 20.07
N VAL A 401 -18.46 -21.27 21.21
CA VAL A 401 -18.71 -21.93 22.50
C VAL A 401 -17.53 -22.01 23.50
N GLY A 402 -17.66 -21.22 24.58
CA GLY A 402 -16.92 -21.41 25.84
C GLY A 402 -16.59 -20.10 26.55
N GLU A 403 -17.19 -19.86 27.72
CA GLU A 403 -16.93 -18.71 28.60
C GLU A 403 -15.44 -18.43 28.80
N VAL A 404 -15.10 -17.14 28.87
CA VAL A 404 -13.81 -16.64 29.36
C VAL A 404 -13.67 -17.04 30.82
N PRO A 405 -12.75 -17.93 31.22
CA PRO A 405 -12.37 -18.03 32.61
C PRO A 405 -11.51 -16.82 32.91
N GLN A 406 -12.02 -15.92 33.74
CA GLN A 406 -11.19 -14.93 34.43
C GLN A 406 -10.03 -15.66 35.13
N PRO A 407 -8.78 -15.19 35.05
CA PRO A 407 -7.71 -15.76 35.85
C PRO A 407 -8.02 -15.52 37.33
N VAL A 408 -8.49 -16.57 38.01
CA VAL A 408 -8.57 -16.61 39.46
C VAL A 408 -7.14 -16.69 39.98
N ASN A 409 -6.69 -15.64 40.66
CA ASN A 409 -5.42 -15.60 41.38
C ASN A 409 -5.41 -16.65 42.51
N PRO A 410 -4.62 -17.73 42.44
CA PRO A 410 -4.63 -18.76 43.48
C PRO A 410 -3.78 -18.41 44.71
N TYR A 411 -3.10 -17.26 44.74
CA TYR A 411 -2.12 -16.93 45.80
C TYR A 411 -2.31 -15.55 46.44
N ALA A 412 -3.55 -15.08 46.55
CA ALA A 412 -3.87 -13.93 47.40
C ALA A 412 -4.25 -14.37 48.83
N ARG A 413 -3.25 -14.56 49.70
CA ARG A 413 -3.13 -13.88 51.02
C ARG A 413 -2.08 -14.52 51.93
N GLY A 414 -1.24 -13.66 52.51
CA GLY A 414 -0.87 -13.77 53.92
C GLY A 414 0.59 -13.48 54.24
N GLY A 415 0.87 -12.23 54.66
CA GLY A 415 1.79 -12.00 55.77
C GLY A 415 3.29 -11.83 55.49
N GLU A 416 3.78 -10.68 55.94
CA GLU A 416 5.06 -10.43 56.60
C GLU A 416 6.36 -10.17 55.80
N ARG A 417 7.07 -9.16 56.31
CA ARG A 417 8.36 -8.57 55.92
C ARG A 417 9.53 -9.51 56.26
N THR A 418 10.62 -9.44 55.48
CA THR A 418 11.96 -8.87 55.86
C THR A 418 12.94 -9.04 54.69
N GLY A 419 13.74 -8.01 54.34
CA GLY A 419 14.88 -8.12 53.39
C GLY A 419 16.14 -8.69 54.08
N PRO A 420 17.38 -8.31 53.68
CA PRO A 420 18.04 -8.23 52.36
C PRO A 420 19.38 -9.04 52.32
N SER A 421 19.90 -9.47 51.17
CA SER A 421 21.36 -9.72 50.99
C SER A 421 21.76 -10.14 49.56
N GLY A 422 22.90 -9.64 49.09
CA GLY A 422 23.52 -9.88 47.78
C GLY A 422 24.28 -11.22 47.63
N PRO A 423 25.14 -11.34 46.61
CA PRO A 423 25.50 -12.62 45.97
C PRO A 423 26.57 -13.41 46.74
N GLY A 424 26.57 -14.74 46.60
CA GLY A 424 27.52 -15.67 47.20
C GLY A 424 28.15 -16.62 46.16
N GLU A 425 29.37 -17.08 46.47
CA GLU A 425 30.39 -17.73 45.61
C GLU A 425 30.04 -19.08 44.94
N GLU A 426 28.77 -19.53 44.90
CA GLU A 426 28.38 -20.79 44.23
C GLU A 426 28.24 -20.68 42.70
N GLU A 427 28.14 -19.47 42.14
CA GLU A 427 27.97 -19.26 40.68
C GLU A 427 29.25 -19.40 39.85
N TRP A 428 30.43 -19.52 40.47
CA TRP A 428 31.69 -19.79 39.76
C TRP A 428 32.04 -21.28 39.67
N ALA A 429 31.53 -22.12 40.58
CA ALA A 429 31.77 -23.57 40.54
C ALA A 429 30.95 -24.28 39.44
N LEU A 430 29.75 -23.77 39.11
CA LEU A 430 28.88 -24.32 38.05
C LEU A 430 29.34 -24.00 36.62
N ALA A 431 30.22 -23.02 36.43
CA ALA A 431 30.77 -22.67 35.12
C ALA A 431 31.96 -23.55 34.70
N GLU A 432 32.70 -24.13 35.67
CA GLU A 432 33.83 -25.02 35.38
C GLU A 432 33.37 -26.45 35.03
N GLU A 433 32.31 -26.96 35.66
CA GLU A 433 31.72 -28.28 35.36
C GLU A 433 31.11 -28.35 33.93
N TYR A 434 30.62 -27.22 33.42
CA TYR A 434 30.09 -27.13 32.05
C TYR A 434 31.20 -27.07 30.98
N SER A 435 32.43 -26.70 31.35
CA SER A 435 33.56 -26.57 30.41
C SER A 435 34.31 -27.89 30.18
N GLU A 436 34.35 -28.79 31.17
CA GLU A 436 34.99 -30.10 31.04
C GLU A 436 34.10 -31.12 30.30
N THR A 437 32.77 -30.96 30.37
CA THR A 437 31.82 -31.85 29.69
C THR A 437 31.81 -31.65 28.16
N VAL A 438 32.23 -30.49 27.65
CA VAL A 438 32.17 -30.15 26.21
C VAL A 438 33.45 -30.52 25.44
N ARG A 439 34.57 -30.85 26.11
CA ARG A 439 35.81 -31.24 25.42
C ARG A 439 35.96 -32.75 25.15
N GLY A 440 35.06 -33.59 25.66
CA GLY A 440 35.13 -35.06 25.51
C GLY A 440 34.46 -35.67 24.27
N VAL A 441 33.74 -34.89 23.45
CA VAL A 441 32.84 -35.46 22.42
C VAL A 441 33.26 -35.04 21.00
N PHE A 442 34.50 -35.35 20.62
CA PHE A 442 34.86 -35.54 19.21
C PHE A 442 35.07 -37.03 18.94
N GLY A 443 34.02 -37.69 18.46
CA GLY A 443 34.03 -39.03 17.86
C GLY A 443 32.99 -39.07 16.73
N PRO A 444 33.28 -39.71 15.58
CA PRO A 444 32.59 -39.44 14.33
C PRO A 444 31.22 -40.13 14.26
N GLY A 445 30.25 -39.40 13.72
CA GLY A 445 28.97 -39.96 13.28
C GLY A 445 27.80 -39.59 14.17
N ARG A 446 27.15 -38.46 13.88
CA ARG A 446 25.73 -38.24 14.12
C ARG A 446 25.22 -37.12 13.23
N THR A 447 24.14 -37.41 12.53
CA THR A 447 23.33 -36.52 11.70
C THR A 447 23.06 -35.20 12.39
N ALA A 448 23.27 -34.08 11.68
CA ALA A 448 22.98 -32.74 12.17
C ALA A 448 21.53 -32.66 12.63
N ALA A 449 21.31 -32.46 13.93
CA ALA A 449 20.00 -32.17 14.48
C ALA A 449 19.47 -30.89 13.84
N THR A 450 18.31 -31.00 13.18
CA THR A 450 17.59 -29.83 12.66
C THR A 450 17.04 -29.08 13.87
N PRO A 451 17.33 -27.78 14.07
CA PRO A 451 16.78 -27.04 15.19
C PRO A 451 15.25 -27.03 15.11
N THR A 452 14.58 -27.50 16.16
CA THR A 452 13.13 -27.42 16.33
C THR A 452 12.77 -25.97 16.66
N PHE A 453 12.12 -25.29 15.73
CA PHE A 453 11.60 -23.93 15.94
C PHE A 453 10.18 -24.04 16.51
N GLU A 454 9.94 -23.53 17.72
CA GLU A 454 8.60 -23.42 18.29
C GLU A 454 7.90 -22.17 17.69
N GLY A 455 6.78 -22.38 16.99
CA GLY A 455 5.97 -21.29 16.42
C GLY A 455 4.98 -21.80 15.37
N THR A 456 3.85 -21.11 15.24
CA THR A 456 2.86 -21.40 14.20
C THR A 456 3.27 -20.66 12.93
N ARG A 457 3.28 -21.36 11.79
CA ARG A 457 3.53 -20.76 10.49
C ARG A 457 2.37 -19.83 10.12
N VAL A 458 2.69 -18.60 9.73
CA VAL A 458 1.73 -17.58 9.28
C VAL A 458 2.23 -16.96 7.98
N LYS A 459 1.36 -16.90 6.96
CA LYS A 459 1.62 -16.14 5.74
C LYS A 459 0.89 -14.81 5.79
N LEU A 460 1.66 -13.74 5.65
CA LEU A 460 1.15 -12.38 5.55
C LEU A 460 1.26 -11.91 4.10
N LYS A 461 0.28 -11.12 3.68
CA LYS A 461 0.33 -10.36 2.44
C LYS A 461 0.31 -8.89 2.78
N ILE A 462 1.32 -8.18 2.32
CA ILE A 462 1.49 -6.75 2.51
C ILE A 462 1.29 -6.05 1.18
N ARG A 463 0.52 -4.97 1.22
CA ARG A 463 0.38 -4.04 0.10
C ARG A 463 0.93 -2.69 0.50
N ILE A 464 1.93 -2.21 -0.22
CA ILE A 464 2.50 -0.88 -0.06
C ILE A 464 2.05 -0.03 -1.24
N SER A 465 1.53 1.16 -0.96
CA SER A 465 1.21 2.18 -1.94
C SER A 465 1.88 3.47 -1.50
N ALA A 466 2.65 4.09 -2.41
CA ALA A 466 3.17 5.44 -2.23
C ALA A 466 2.86 6.25 -3.49
N LYS A 467 2.24 7.43 -3.32
CA LYS A 467 1.85 8.29 -4.43
C LYS A 467 2.31 9.72 -4.18
N LEU A 468 3.01 10.29 -5.16
CA LEU A 468 3.35 11.70 -5.17
C LEU A 468 2.06 12.53 -5.21
N ILE A 469 1.92 13.41 -4.24
CA ILE A 469 0.81 14.37 -4.13
C ILE A 469 1.38 15.79 -4.27
N ASN A 470 0.60 16.65 -4.92
CA ASN A 470 0.96 18.06 -5.11
C ASN A 470 0.63 18.89 -3.88
#